data_AF-A0A959GSQ6-F1
#
_entry.id   AF-A0A959GSQ6-F1
#
_cell.length_a   1.000
_cell.length_b   1.000
_cell.length_c   1.000
_cell.angle_alpha   90.00
_cell.angle_beta   90.00
_cell.angle_gamma   90.00
#
_symmetry.space_group_name_H-M   'P 1'
#
loop_
_entity.id
_entity.type
_entity.pdbx_description
1 polymer ?
#
loop_
_entity_poly.entity_id
_entity_poly.type
_entity_poly.pdbx_seq_one_letter_code
_entity_poly.pdbx_strand_id
1 'polypeptide(L)'
;MVYSKNLEYQKTFAEFFAGIGLMRIGLEEAGWQISFANDIDPMKQRLYSAHFQDSYNHFALGDIHELDIKDIPPSTLATASFPCTDLSLAGRREGLAGKHSSAFWGFI
;
A
#
# COMPACT_ATOMS: atom_id res chain seq x y z
N MET A 1 -22.98 31.06 -17.07
CA MET A 1 -22.42 31.06 -15.70
C MET A 1 -21.55 29.83 -15.60
N VAL A 2 -20.23 30.02 -15.56
CA VAL A 2 -19.21 28.97 -15.75
C VAL A 2 -18.95 28.29 -14.41
N TYR A 3 -19.25 27.00 -14.28
CA TYR A 3 -18.69 26.16 -13.21
C TYR A 3 -17.52 25.37 -13.78
N SER A 4 -16.35 26.00 -13.85
CA SER A 4 -15.09 25.29 -14.02
C SER A 4 -14.56 25.01 -12.61
N LYS A 5 -15.02 23.92 -11.98
CA LYS A 5 -14.31 23.38 -10.82
C LYS A 5 -13.02 22.77 -11.38
N ASN A 6 -11.89 23.44 -11.17
CA ASN A 6 -10.61 22.75 -11.17
C ASN A 6 -10.67 21.73 -10.03
N LEU A 7 -11.04 20.49 -10.36
CA LEU A 7 -10.89 19.35 -9.46
C LEU A 7 -9.39 19.02 -9.44
N GLU A 8 -8.60 19.82 -8.71
CA GLU A 8 -7.30 19.34 -8.26
C GLU A 8 -7.57 18.21 -7.28
N TYR A 9 -7.58 16.97 -7.79
CA TYR A 9 -7.55 15.79 -6.94
C TYR A 9 -6.29 15.89 -6.07
N GLN A 10 -6.50 15.83 -4.76
CA GLN A 10 -5.40 15.80 -3.79
C GLN A 10 -4.51 14.60 -4.15
N LYS A 11 -3.19 14.81 -4.26
CA LYS A 11 -2.22 13.75 -4.57
C LYS A 11 -2.00 12.85 -3.37
N THR A 12 -3.03 12.16 -2.90
CA THR A 12 -2.95 11.23 -1.78
C THR A 12 -2.84 9.79 -2.27
N PHE A 13 -2.12 8.95 -1.54
CA PHE A 13 -2.01 7.53 -1.85
C PHE A 13 -2.13 6.61 -0.64
N ALA A 14 -2.63 5.40 -0.88
CA ALA A 14 -2.62 4.27 0.04
C ALA A 14 -1.60 3.22 -0.43
N GLU A 15 -0.74 2.77 0.48
CA GLU A 15 0.37 1.86 0.22
C GLU A 15 0.11 0.48 0.85
N PHE A 16 -0.42 -0.45 0.06
CA PHE A 16 -0.62 -1.85 0.49
C PHE A 16 0.64 -2.68 0.23
N PHE A 17 0.91 -3.62 1.13
CA PHE A 17 2.15 -4.39 1.15
C PHE A 17 3.37 -3.45 1.20
N ALA A 18 3.31 -2.48 2.10
CA ALA A 18 4.24 -1.34 2.16
C ALA A 18 5.70 -1.76 2.35
N GLY A 19 5.96 -2.93 2.92
CA GLY A 19 7.29 -3.36 3.24
C GLY A 19 8.00 -2.35 4.13
N ILE A 20 9.16 -1.88 3.69
CA ILE A 20 9.92 -0.82 4.38
C ILE A 20 9.64 0.59 3.84
N GLY A 21 8.65 0.75 2.94
CA GLY A 21 8.14 2.04 2.45
C GLY A 21 8.86 2.62 1.24
N LEU A 22 9.37 1.78 0.34
CA LEU A 22 10.06 2.26 -0.87
C LEU A 22 9.11 2.96 -1.86
N MET A 23 7.84 2.53 -1.95
CA MET A 23 6.85 3.20 -2.79
C MET A 23 6.52 4.58 -2.22
N ARG A 24 6.38 4.70 -0.89
CA ARG A 24 6.25 6.00 -0.22
C ARG A 24 7.36 6.98 -0.59
N ILE A 25 8.62 6.57 -0.51
CA ILE A 25 9.77 7.46 -0.84
C ILE A 25 9.61 8.04 -2.25
N GLY A 26 9.40 7.18 -3.24
CA GLY A 26 9.27 7.63 -4.64
C GLY A 26 8.05 8.51 -4.89
N LEU A 27 6.93 8.24 -4.22
CA LEU A 27 5.71 9.04 -4.37
C LEU A 27 5.81 10.39 -3.65
N GLU A 28 6.39 10.45 -2.46
CA GLU A 28 6.64 11.70 -1.75
C GLU A 28 7.60 12.62 -2.51
N GLU A 29 8.65 12.05 -3.15
CA GLU A 29 9.53 12.80 -4.07
C GLU A 29 8.77 13.40 -5.27
N ALA A 30 7.70 12.73 -5.73
CA ALA A 30 6.81 13.21 -6.79
C ALA A 30 5.68 14.15 -6.29
N GLY A 31 5.72 14.54 -5.01
CA GLY A 31 4.76 15.46 -4.40
C GLY A 31 3.42 14.82 -4.03
N TRP A 32 3.39 13.51 -3.80
CA TRP A 32 2.23 12.82 -3.22
C TRP A 32 2.34 12.75 -1.70
N GLN A 33 1.21 12.51 -1.04
CA GLN A 33 1.10 12.41 0.42
C GLN A 33 0.51 11.07 0.81
N ILE A 34 1.17 10.39 1.75
CA ILE A 34 0.67 9.13 2.30
C ILE A 34 -0.64 9.38 3.06
N SER A 35 -1.61 8.49 2.88
CA SER A 35 -2.88 8.50 3.63
C SER A 35 -3.13 7.21 4.39
N PHE A 36 -2.53 6.11 3.94
CA PHE A 36 -2.64 4.79 4.57
C PHE A 36 -1.47 3.92 4.13
N ALA A 37 -0.97 3.06 5.00
CA ALA A 37 -0.02 2.00 4.67
C ALA A 37 -0.39 0.70 5.40
N ASN A 38 -0.17 -0.46 4.78
CA ASN A 38 -0.37 -1.76 5.42
C ASN A 38 0.74 -2.75 5.06
N ASP A 39 1.18 -3.53 6.05
CA ASP A 39 1.93 -4.77 5.84
C ASP A 39 1.60 -5.75 6.97
N ILE A 40 1.78 -7.04 6.72
CA ILE A 40 1.53 -8.11 7.70
C ILE A 40 2.73 -8.36 8.64
N ASP A 41 3.92 -7.92 8.25
CA ASP A 41 5.18 -8.28 8.92
C ASP A 41 5.60 -7.25 9.98
N PRO A 42 5.65 -7.61 11.28
CA PRO A 42 6.07 -6.71 12.36
C PRO A 42 7.51 -6.20 12.23
N MET A 43 8.41 -6.97 11.60
CA MET A 43 9.78 -6.51 11.35
C MET A 43 9.81 -5.41 10.30
N LYS A 44 8.99 -5.53 9.26
CA LYS A 44 8.86 -4.48 8.25
C LYS A 44 8.22 -3.22 8.83
N GLN A 45 7.19 -3.35 9.67
CA GLN A 45 6.65 -2.20 10.41
C GLN A 45 7.73 -1.49 11.22
N ARG A 46 8.56 -2.20 11.98
CA ARG A 46 9.65 -1.58 12.76
C ARG A 46 10.62 -0.80 11.87
N LEU A 47 11.01 -1.36 10.73
CA LEU A 47 11.91 -0.71 9.78
C LEU A 47 11.25 0.49 9.09
N TYR A 48 9.97 0.38 8.74
CA TYR A 48 9.15 1.46 8.20
C TYR A 48 9.08 2.61 9.22
N SER A 49 8.69 2.33 10.46
CA SER A 49 8.58 3.34 11.52
C SER A 49 9.92 3.98 11.92
N ALA A 50 11.03 3.26 11.75
CA ALA A 50 12.37 3.83 11.95
C ALA A 50 12.71 4.89 10.90
N HIS A 51 12.20 4.75 9.66
CA HIS A 51 12.38 5.74 8.59
C HIS A 51 11.33 6.85 8.65
N PHE A 52 10.09 6.51 9.04
CA PHE A 52 8.95 7.39 8.99
C PHE A 52 8.36 7.62 10.38
N GLN A 53 8.78 8.71 11.02
CA GLN A 53 8.38 9.05 12.39
C GLN A 53 6.86 9.28 12.55
N ASP A 54 6.17 9.62 11.46
CA ASP A 54 4.72 9.84 11.40
C ASP A 54 3.90 8.54 11.19
N SER A 55 4.56 7.39 11.00
CA SER A 55 3.94 6.10 10.66
C SER A 55 2.83 5.65 11.60
N TYR A 56 2.85 6.06 12.87
CA TYR A 56 1.80 5.73 13.84
C TYR A 56 0.42 6.29 13.44
N ASN A 57 0.35 7.27 12.54
CA ASN A 57 -0.90 7.86 12.07
C ASN A 57 -1.55 7.10 10.92
N HIS A 58 -0.80 6.30 10.17
CA HIS A 58 -1.27 5.74 8.90
C HIS A 58 -0.87 4.29 8.63
N PHE A 59 0.02 3.69 9.42
CA PHE A 59 0.47 2.32 9.22
C PHE A 59 -0.40 1.32 10.01
N ALA A 60 -1.09 0.45 9.29
CA ALA A 60 -1.83 -0.69 9.83
C ALA A 60 -1.03 -2.00 9.70
N LEU A 61 -0.61 -2.56 10.84
CA LEU A 61 -0.04 -3.92 10.87
C LEU A 61 -1.17 -4.94 10.82
N GLY A 62 -1.20 -5.80 9.80
CA GLY A 62 -2.22 -6.83 9.70
C GLY A 62 -2.26 -7.51 8.34
N ASP A 63 -2.96 -8.65 8.26
CA ASP A 63 -3.29 -9.30 7.00
C ASP A 63 -4.27 -8.40 6.22
N ILE A 64 -3.99 -8.22 4.93
CA ILE A 64 -4.85 -7.43 4.04
C ILE A 64 -6.27 -7.99 3.97
N HIS A 65 -6.45 -9.31 4.13
CA HIS A 65 -7.75 -9.96 4.14
C HIS A 65 -8.58 -9.65 5.39
N GLU A 66 -7.97 -9.08 6.43
CA GLU A 66 -8.61 -8.75 7.71
C GLU A 66 -8.86 -7.25 7.88
N LEU A 67 -8.48 -6.41 6.91
CA LEU A 67 -8.71 -4.97 6.96
C LEU A 67 -10.20 -4.62 6.74
N ASP A 68 -10.74 -3.71 7.55
CA ASP A 68 -12.04 -3.09 7.28
C ASP A 68 -11.85 -1.87 6.39
N ILE A 69 -12.55 -1.85 5.26
CA ILE A 69 -12.54 -0.72 4.31
C ILE A 69 -12.91 0.61 4.97
N LYS A 70 -13.68 0.59 6.06
CA LYS A 70 -14.07 1.80 6.80
C LYS A 70 -12.91 2.49 7.50
N ASP A 71 -11.85 1.73 7.80
CA ASP A 71 -10.65 2.24 8.48
C ASP A 71 -9.60 2.76 7.49
N ILE A 72 -9.85 2.64 6.19
CA ILE A 72 -8.94 3.09 5.12
C ILE A 72 -9.42 4.46 4.60
N PRO A 73 -8.64 5.54 4.82
CA PRO A 73 -8.96 6.86 4.29
C PRO A 73 -9.10 6.85 2.75
N PRO A 74 -10.01 7.65 2.17
CA PRO A 74 -10.07 7.83 0.73
C PRO A 74 -8.76 8.36 0.16
N SER A 75 -8.27 7.72 -0.91
CA SER A 75 -7.01 8.09 -1.58
C SER A 75 -7.22 8.20 -3.09
N THR A 76 -6.45 9.07 -3.74
CA THR A 76 -6.47 9.21 -5.20
C THR A 76 -5.75 8.06 -5.90
N LEU A 77 -4.75 7.47 -5.25
CA LEU A 77 -3.97 6.34 -5.74
C LEU A 77 -3.93 5.22 -4.69
N ALA A 78 -4.03 3.97 -5.13
CA ALA A 78 -3.70 2.81 -4.31
C ALA A 78 -2.58 2.04 -4.99
N THR A 79 -1.54 1.70 -4.23
CA THR A 79 -0.41 0.88 -4.70
C THR A 79 -0.41 -0.45 -3.96
N ALA A 80 -0.11 -1.54 -4.65
CA ALA A 80 -0.05 -2.87 -4.04
C ALA A 80 1.23 -3.61 -4.47
N SER A 81 2.19 -3.73 -3.56
CA SER A 81 3.47 -4.42 -3.80
C SER A 81 3.44 -5.87 -3.29
N PHE A 82 2.42 -6.62 -3.67
CA PHE A 82 2.17 -7.97 -3.17
C PHE A 82 3.27 -8.99 -3.55
N PRO A 83 3.44 -10.09 -2.80
CA PRO A 83 4.51 -11.05 -3.06
C PRO A 83 4.44 -11.69 -4.46
N CYS A 84 5.51 -11.61 -5.23
CA CYS A 84 5.59 -12.18 -6.58
C CYS A 84 6.12 -13.63 -6.61
N THR A 85 6.33 -14.27 -5.46
CA THR A 85 7.00 -15.59 -5.33
C THR A 85 6.38 -16.67 -6.21
N ASP A 86 5.06 -16.67 -6.36
CA ASP A 86 4.35 -17.68 -7.16
C ASP A 86 4.14 -17.25 -8.63
N LEU A 87 4.53 -16.01 -8.99
CA LEU A 87 4.48 -15.47 -10.34
C LEU A 87 5.85 -15.50 -11.03
N SER A 88 6.93 -15.40 -10.25
CA SER A 88 8.29 -15.28 -10.75
C SER A 88 8.74 -16.50 -11.56
N LEU A 89 9.58 -16.25 -12.58
CA LEU A 89 10.28 -17.29 -13.33
C LEU A 89 11.13 -18.20 -12.43
N ALA A 90 11.71 -17.61 -11.38
CA ALA A 90 12.53 -18.26 -10.35
C ALA A 90 11.69 -18.87 -9.22
N GLY A 91 10.37 -18.69 -9.26
CA GLY A 91 9.40 -19.23 -8.31
C GLY A 91 8.68 -20.48 -8.84
N ARG A 92 7.57 -20.85 -8.18
CA ARG A 92 6.82 -22.08 -8.48
C ARG A 92 5.85 -21.93 -9.66
N ARG A 93 5.61 -20.70 -10.13
CA ARG A 93 4.67 -20.37 -11.21
C ARG A 93 3.25 -20.89 -10.97
N GLU A 94 2.84 -20.97 -9.71
CA GLU A 94 1.48 -21.33 -9.31
C GLU A 94 0.46 -20.22 -9.66
N GLY A 95 0.92 -19.06 -10.15
CA GLY A 95 0.06 -17.98 -10.59
C GLY A 95 -0.52 -17.22 -9.40
N LEU A 96 -1.68 -16.58 -9.58
CA LEU A 96 -2.42 -15.89 -8.49
C LEU A 96 -3.19 -16.84 -7.56
N ALA A 97 -3.18 -18.15 -7.86
CA ALA A 97 -3.71 -19.18 -6.99
C ALA A 97 -2.65 -19.71 -5.99
N GLY A 98 -1.40 -19.22 -6.11
CA GLY A 98 -0.30 -19.58 -5.22
C GLY A 98 -0.49 -19.03 -3.81
N LYS A 99 0.20 -19.65 -2.84
CA LYS A 99 0.05 -19.34 -1.41
C LYS A 99 0.40 -17.88 -1.06
N HIS A 100 1.36 -17.28 -1.74
CA HIS A 100 1.87 -15.94 -1.42
C HIS A 100 1.31 -14.87 -2.36
N SER A 101 1.20 -15.17 -3.65
CA SER A 101 0.65 -14.25 -4.66
C SER A 101 -0.86 -14.03 -4.52
N SER A 102 -1.59 -14.97 -3.89
CA SER A 102 -3.03 -14.84 -3.63
C SER A 102 -3.39 -13.67 -2.73
N ALA A 103 -2.42 -13.09 -2.01
CA ALA A 103 -2.60 -11.85 -1.25
C ALA A 103 -3.13 -10.69 -2.14
N PHE A 104 -2.89 -10.73 -3.46
CA PHE A 104 -3.51 -9.84 -4.43
C PHE A 104 -5.04 -9.76 -4.28
N TRP A 105 -5.71 -10.87 -3.93
CA TRP A 105 -7.17 -10.91 -3.78
C TRP A 105 -7.68 -10.26 -2.50
N GLY A 106 -6.82 -9.97 -1.53
CA GLY A 106 -7.22 -9.13 -0.39
C GLY A 106 -7.20 -7.65 -0.74
N PHE A 107 -6.47 -7.27 -1.79
CA PHE A 107 -6.40 -5.90 -2.29
C PHE A 107 -7.56 -5.52 -3.22
N ILE A 108 -8.11 -6.49 -3.96
CA ILE A 108 -9.22 -6.31 -4.91
C ILE A 108 -10.56 -6.54 -4.24
#